data_AF-A0A2U1TGU7-F1
#
_entry.id   AF-A0A2U1TGU7-F1
#
_cell.length_a   1.000
_cell.length_b   1.000
_cell.length_c   1.000
_cell.angle_alpha   90.00
_cell.angle_beta   90.00
_cell.angle_gamma   90.00
#
_symmetry.space_group_name_H-M   'P 1'
#
loop_
_entity.id
_entity.type
_entity.pdbx_description
1 polymer ?
#
loop_
_entity_poly.entity_id
_entity_poly.type
_entity_poly.pdbx_seq_one_letter_code
_entity_poly.pdbx_strand_id
1 'polypeptide(L)'
;MNTTTKTAAAAVALIATLLLAGCSSTDVFSGEPKAEPAATATTTPAPLDGDENGDGKLSEREKELIAKRSYTLLDGTVVPTPTPKQGEAIPEAIIENIKAQGASDAAALHTGSGFWEASEALEALLELEDKRVGRKILPVVQGTDGLWGSGRPGLEVASGCDKETAVAAADALAASNDRYVVIVFD
;
A
#
# COMPACT_ATOMS: atom_id res chain seq x y z
N MET A 1 -22.32 25.47 -44.81
CA MET A 1 -22.07 26.15 -43.53
C MET A 1 -22.87 25.42 -42.47
N ASN A 2 -22.19 24.93 -41.44
CA ASN A 2 -22.64 23.84 -40.55
C ASN A 2 -22.12 24.17 -39.12
N THR A 3 -22.71 23.74 -38.00
CA THR A 3 -23.87 22.85 -37.76
C THR A 3 -24.65 23.32 -36.52
N THR A 4 -25.95 23.06 -36.43
CA THR A 4 -26.78 23.32 -35.24
C THR A 4 -26.43 22.39 -34.06
N THR A 5 -26.47 22.90 -32.82
CA THR A 5 -26.76 22.19 -31.53
C THR A 5 -25.98 20.91 -31.14
N LYS A 6 -25.40 20.85 -29.91
CA LYS A 6 -26.02 20.22 -28.71
C LYS A 6 -25.15 20.23 -27.44
N THR A 7 -25.83 19.96 -26.32
CA THR A 7 -25.40 19.84 -24.91
C THR A 7 -24.75 18.48 -24.56
N ALA A 8 -24.26 18.37 -23.32
CA ALA A 8 -23.80 17.20 -22.53
C ALA A 8 -22.25 17.11 -22.38
N ALA A 9 -21.62 16.96 -21.20
CA ALA A 9 -21.94 16.35 -19.88
C ALA A 9 -21.64 14.84 -19.77
N ALA A 10 -21.21 14.44 -18.56
CA ALA A 10 -20.87 13.07 -18.09
C ALA A 10 -19.59 12.45 -18.68
N ALA A 11 -18.88 11.54 -17.99
CA ALA A 11 -18.76 11.29 -16.54
C ALA A 11 -17.49 10.46 -16.28
N VAL A 12 -16.81 10.69 -15.14
CA VAL A 12 -15.71 9.81 -14.69
C VAL A 12 -16.30 8.73 -13.79
N ALA A 13 -16.43 7.51 -14.33
CA ALA A 13 -16.91 6.34 -13.59
C ALA A 13 -15.70 5.51 -13.10
N LEU A 14 -15.30 5.71 -11.84
CA LEU A 14 -14.35 4.83 -11.16
C LEU A 14 -15.13 3.69 -10.49
N ILE A 15 -15.00 2.47 -10.99
CA ILE A 15 -15.67 1.29 -10.39
C ILE A 15 -14.77 0.76 -9.27
N ALA A 16 -15.06 1.18 -8.04
CA ALA A 16 -14.51 0.58 -6.83
C ALA A 16 -15.53 -0.42 -6.25
N THR A 17 -15.50 -1.67 -6.71
CA THR A 17 -16.25 -2.77 -6.08
C THR A 17 -15.47 -3.33 -4.91
N LEU A 18 -15.64 -2.73 -3.74
CA LEU A 18 -15.28 -3.32 -2.45
C LEU A 18 -16.57 -3.70 -1.70
N LEU A 19 -16.57 -4.88 -1.10
CA LEU A 19 -17.75 -5.53 -0.53
C LEU A 19 -18.17 -4.85 0.79
N LEU A 20 -19.09 -3.89 0.72
CA LEU A 20 -19.82 -3.40 1.90
C LEU A 20 -20.84 -4.45 2.39
N ALA A 21 -20.34 -5.48 3.06
CA ALA A 21 -21.17 -6.45 3.77
C ALA A 21 -21.67 -5.88 5.11
N GLY A 22 -22.70 -5.03 5.06
CA GLY A 22 -23.62 -4.88 6.20
C GLY A 22 -23.60 -3.56 6.99
N CYS A 23 -24.16 -2.49 6.41
CA CYS A 23 -24.93 -1.51 7.19
C CYS A 23 -26.09 -0.91 6.38
N SER A 24 -27.18 -1.67 6.30
CA SER A 24 -28.57 -1.24 6.05
C SER A 24 -28.84 0.02 5.20
N SER A 25 -29.19 -0.16 3.92
CA SER A 25 -30.53 0.16 3.37
C SER A 25 -30.61 -0.17 1.86
N THR A 26 -31.82 -0.49 1.39
CA THR A 26 -32.09 -0.88 -0.01
C THR A 26 -32.23 0.32 -0.94
N ASP A 27 -31.72 0.22 -2.18
CA ASP A 27 -32.61 0.24 -3.35
C ASP A 27 -31.95 -0.32 -4.62
N VAL A 28 -32.77 -0.77 -5.58
CA VAL A 28 -32.34 -1.42 -6.83
C VAL A 28 -32.65 -0.53 -8.03
N PHE A 29 -31.67 -0.33 -8.93
CA PHE A 29 -31.92 0.31 -10.22
C PHE A 29 -31.19 -0.39 -11.36
N SER A 30 -31.95 -0.95 -12.31
CA SER A 30 -31.42 -1.60 -13.52
C SER A 30 -31.41 -0.65 -14.71
N GLY A 31 -30.29 -0.57 -15.42
CA GLY A 31 -30.17 0.12 -16.70
C GLY A 31 -28.79 -0.07 -17.32
N GLU A 32 -28.67 -1.00 -18.28
CA GLU A 32 -27.41 -1.25 -19.01
C GLU A 32 -27.13 -0.16 -20.07
N PRO A 33 -25.91 0.41 -20.11
CA PRO A 33 -25.40 1.12 -21.27
C PRO A 33 -24.47 0.23 -22.11
N LYS A 34 -24.71 0.23 -23.41
CA LYS A 34 -23.95 -0.48 -24.45
C LYS A 34 -22.49 0.01 -24.51
N ALA A 35 -21.53 -0.91 -24.38
CA ALA A 35 -20.10 -0.59 -24.35
C ALA A 35 -19.54 -0.09 -25.69
N GLU A 36 -18.70 0.95 -25.62
CA GLU A 36 -17.86 1.47 -26.69
C GLU A 36 -16.41 0.92 -26.52
N PRO A 37 -15.62 0.69 -27.59
CA PRO A 37 -14.27 0.14 -27.44
C PRO A 37 -13.35 1.09 -26.66
N ALA A 38 -12.97 0.68 -25.45
CA ALA A 38 -12.06 1.45 -24.61
C ALA A 38 -10.68 1.62 -25.29
N ALA A 39 -10.15 2.83 -25.27
CA ALA A 39 -8.78 3.09 -25.69
C ALA A 39 -7.81 2.34 -24.77
N THR A 40 -6.94 1.52 -25.34
CA THR A 40 -5.91 0.78 -24.59
C THR A 40 -5.01 1.77 -23.86
N ALA A 41 -5.12 1.85 -22.53
CA ALA A 41 -4.21 2.64 -21.73
C ALA A 41 -2.78 2.09 -21.90
N THR A 42 -1.86 2.94 -22.34
CA THR A 42 -0.44 2.60 -22.33
C THR A 42 -0.02 2.38 -20.89
N THR A 43 0.26 1.13 -20.51
CA THR A 43 0.78 0.81 -19.19
C THR A 43 2.15 1.45 -19.04
N THR A 44 2.24 2.54 -18.27
CA THR A 44 3.51 3.01 -17.74
C THR A 44 4.16 1.84 -17.00
N PRO A 45 5.41 1.47 -17.33
CA PRO A 45 6.10 0.39 -16.61
C PRO A 45 6.09 0.67 -15.11
N ALA A 46 5.75 -0.35 -14.31
CA ALA A 46 5.89 -0.24 -12.86
C ALA A 46 7.37 0.06 -12.54
N PRO A 47 7.68 1.03 -11.67
CA PRO A 47 9.07 1.33 -11.32
C PRO A 47 9.75 0.10 -10.73
N LEU A 48 10.94 -0.21 -11.24
CA LEU A 48 11.70 -1.40 -10.88
C LEU A 48 12.47 -1.16 -9.58
N ASP A 49 12.32 -2.03 -8.59
CA ASP A 49 12.93 -1.79 -7.28
C ASP A 49 14.46 -1.90 -7.35
N GLY A 50 15.14 -0.81 -6.99
CA GLY A 50 16.59 -0.66 -7.11
C GLY A 50 17.09 -0.08 -8.45
N ASP A 51 16.19 0.29 -9.37
CA ASP A 51 16.49 1.22 -10.46
C ASP A 51 16.59 2.63 -9.87
N GLU A 52 17.82 3.08 -9.59
CA GLU A 52 18.09 4.39 -8.98
C GLU A 52 18.02 5.54 -10.01
N ASN A 53 17.96 5.20 -11.30
CA ASN A 53 18.08 6.14 -12.41
C ASN A 53 16.77 6.34 -13.20
N GLY A 54 15.82 5.41 -13.10
CA GLY A 54 14.48 5.47 -13.69
C GLY A 54 14.39 5.03 -15.16
N ASP A 55 15.38 4.32 -15.71
CA ASP A 55 15.34 3.85 -17.11
C ASP A 55 14.51 2.56 -17.32
N GLY A 56 13.97 1.99 -16.24
CA GLY A 56 13.17 0.77 -16.22
C GLY A 56 14.01 -0.50 -16.25
N LYS A 57 15.31 -0.43 -15.93
CA LYS A 57 16.25 -1.56 -15.93
C LYS A 57 17.20 -1.47 -14.74
N LEU A 58 17.76 -2.62 -14.36
CA LEU A 58 18.90 -2.65 -13.44
C LEU A 58 20.20 -2.74 -14.25
N SER A 59 21.06 -1.75 -14.12
CA SER A 59 22.45 -1.84 -14.56
C SER A 59 23.23 -2.87 -13.73
N GLU A 60 24.38 -3.32 -14.22
CA GLU A 60 25.25 -4.23 -13.45
C GLU A 60 25.69 -3.61 -12.11
N ARG A 61 25.85 -2.28 -12.05
CA ARG A 61 26.16 -1.57 -10.80
C ARG A 61 25.00 -1.61 -9.81
N GLU A 62 23.77 -1.39 -10.25
CA GLU A 62 22.59 -1.48 -9.38
C GLU A 62 22.39 -2.92 -8.89
N LYS A 63 22.56 -3.93 -9.76
CA LYS A 63 22.57 -5.35 -9.34
C LYS A 63 23.64 -5.64 -8.29
N GLU A 64 24.84 -5.10 -8.44
CA GLU A 64 25.94 -5.32 -7.50
C GLU A 64 25.73 -4.59 -6.16
N LEU A 65 25.10 -3.41 -6.18
CA LEU A 65 24.67 -2.69 -4.97
C LEU A 65 23.54 -3.44 -4.24
N ILE A 66 22.54 -3.92 -4.98
CA ILE A 66 21.46 -4.77 -4.48
C ILE A 66 22.01 -6.04 -3.84
N ALA A 67 22.93 -6.74 -4.50
CA ALA A 67 23.55 -7.96 -3.98
C ALA A 67 24.41 -7.75 -2.72
N LYS A 68 24.79 -6.51 -2.42
CA LYS A 68 25.56 -6.11 -1.23
C LYS A 68 24.70 -5.44 -0.16
N ARG A 69 23.40 -5.25 -0.37
CA ARG A 69 22.49 -4.71 0.65
C ARG A 69 22.37 -5.69 1.82
N SER A 70 22.30 -5.10 3.01
CA SER A 70 22.09 -5.82 4.26
C SER A 70 21.28 -4.96 5.22
N TYR A 71 20.59 -5.63 6.12
CA TYR A 71 19.71 -5.03 7.10
C TYR A 71 20.20 -5.38 8.50
N THR A 72 20.51 -4.37 9.30
CA THR A 72 20.87 -4.55 10.72
C THR A 72 19.61 -4.49 11.59
N LEU A 73 19.30 -5.58 12.28
CA LEU A 73 18.25 -5.65 13.29
C LEU A 73 18.65 -4.83 14.55
N LEU A 74 17.69 -4.57 15.45
CA LEU A 74 17.87 -3.84 16.71
C LEU A 74 18.90 -4.51 17.65
N ASP A 75 19.06 -5.83 17.58
CA ASP A 75 20.04 -6.59 18.36
C ASP A 75 21.47 -6.52 17.76
N GLY A 76 21.64 -5.86 16.61
CA GLY A 76 22.90 -5.77 15.87
C GLY A 76 23.11 -6.91 14.86
N THR A 77 22.22 -7.89 14.77
CA THR A 77 22.28 -8.98 13.79
C THR A 77 22.14 -8.43 12.37
N VAL A 78 23.05 -8.81 11.48
CA VAL A 78 23.01 -8.40 10.07
C VAL A 78 22.37 -9.50 9.23
N VAL A 79 21.17 -9.23 8.73
CA VAL A 79 20.45 -10.07 7.77
C VAL A 79 20.85 -9.62 6.35
N PRO A 80 21.33 -10.52 5.47
CA PRO A 80 21.49 -10.20 4.06
C PRO A 80 20.13 -9.81 3.46
N THR A 81 20.06 -8.63 2.87
CA THR A 81 18.89 -8.17 2.10
C THR A 81 19.31 -7.90 0.66
N PRO A 82 19.61 -8.94 -0.14
CA PRO A 82 19.37 -8.78 -1.57
C PRO A 82 17.92 -8.30 -1.69
N THR A 83 17.71 -7.10 -2.26
CA THR A 83 16.37 -6.49 -2.36
C THR A 83 15.41 -7.58 -2.82
N PRO A 84 14.35 -7.92 -2.04
CA PRO A 84 13.47 -9.02 -2.40
C PRO A 84 12.97 -8.77 -3.82
N LYS A 85 13.07 -9.78 -4.68
CA LYS A 85 12.56 -9.62 -6.05
C LYS A 85 11.09 -9.26 -6.00
N GLN A 86 10.59 -8.65 -7.06
CA GLN A 86 9.17 -8.40 -7.24
C GLN A 86 8.37 -9.69 -6.98
N GLY A 87 7.51 -9.70 -5.95
CA GLY A 87 6.76 -10.88 -5.47
C GLY A 87 7.45 -11.78 -4.44
N GLU A 88 8.67 -11.49 -4.01
CA GLU A 88 9.41 -12.25 -2.98
C GLU A 88 9.14 -11.71 -1.57
N ALA A 89 8.92 -12.60 -0.61
CA ALA A 89 8.68 -12.22 0.78
C ALA A 89 9.93 -11.60 1.43
N ILE A 90 9.74 -10.58 2.28
CA ILE A 90 10.80 -10.05 3.13
C ILE A 90 11.09 -11.09 4.24
N PRO A 91 12.36 -11.29 4.65
CA PRO A 91 12.69 -12.13 5.80
C PRO A 91 11.90 -11.75 7.07
N GLU A 92 11.28 -12.75 7.71
CA GLU A 92 10.41 -12.56 8.90
C GLU A 92 11.10 -11.77 10.03
N ALA A 93 12.40 -11.99 10.24
CA ALA A 93 13.18 -11.27 11.25
C ALA A 93 13.20 -9.74 11.04
N ILE A 94 13.05 -9.28 9.79
CA ILE A 94 12.95 -7.84 9.47
C ILE A 94 11.54 -7.34 9.74
N ILE A 95 10.51 -8.12 9.40
CA ILE A 95 9.11 -7.80 9.72
C ILE A 95 8.92 -7.65 11.23
N GLU A 96 9.37 -8.61 12.02
CA GLU A 96 9.32 -8.57 13.49
C GLU A 96 10.15 -7.41 14.07
N ASN A 97 11.29 -7.08 13.47
CA ASN A 97 12.07 -5.91 13.87
C ASN A 97 11.34 -4.59 13.59
N ILE A 98 10.62 -4.48 12.47
CA ILE A 98 9.82 -3.28 12.14
C ILE A 98 8.62 -3.18 13.09
N LYS A 99 7.91 -4.28 13.35
CA LYS A 99 6.84 -4.35 14.36
C LYS A 99 7.34 -3.89 15.73
N ALA A 100 8.48 -4.43 16.19
CA ALA A 100 9.07 -4.07 17.48
C ALA A 100 9.48 -2.58 17.58
N GLN A 101 9.94 -1.97 16.48
CA GLN A 101 10.24 -0.53 16.45
C GLN A 101 8.97 0.34 16.49
N GLY A 102 7.89 -0.07 15.80
CA GLY A 102 6.67 0.74 15.68
C GLY A 102 5.56 0.44 16.71
N ALA A 103 5.73 -0.58 17.56
CA ALA A 103 4.68 -1.06 18.45
C ALA A 103 4.14 0.00 19.43
N SER A 104 5.01 0.88 19.97
CA SER A 104 4.58 1.97 20.86
C SER A 104 3.66 2.95 20.14
N ASP A 105 3.98 3.25 18.89
CA ASP A 105 3.33 4.30 18.11
C ASP A 105 2.00 3.76 17.56
N ALA A 106 1.99 2.50 17.08
CA ALA A 106 0.77 1.79 16.74
C ALA A 106 -0.21 1.66 17.94
N ALA A 107 0.28 1.37 19.14
CA ALA A 107 -0.56 1.33 20.34
C ALA A 107 -1.08 2.73 20.76
N ALA A 108 -0.30 3.80 20.50
CA ALA A 108 -0.74 5.17 20.71
C ALA A 108 -1.83 5.62 19.72
N LEU A 109 -1.81 5.10 18.48
CA LEU A 109 -2.89 5.30 17.51
C LEU A 109 -4.22 4.68 17.97
N HIS A 110 -4.19 3.50 18.61
CA HIS A 110 -5.40 2.88 19.16
C HIS A 110 -5.92 3.62 20.40
N THR A 111 -5.03 4.04 21.30
CA THR A 111 -5.43 4.68 22.58
C THR A 111 -5.79 6.16 22.44
N GLY A 112 -5.40 6.80 21.33
CA GLY A 112 -5.68 8.20 21.04
C GLY A 112 -4.82 9.21 21.81
N SER A 113 -3.97 8.76 22.73
CA SER A 113 -3.03 9.61 23.44
C SER A 113 -1.85 9.98 22.54
N GLY A 114 -1.76 11.23 22.12
CA GLY A 114 -0.73 11.68 21.19
C GLY A 114 -0.89 11.09 19.78
N PHE A 115 -2.14 10.90 19.32
CA PHE A 115 -2.45 10.30 18.01
C PHE A 115 -1.67 10.94 16.86
N TRP A 116 -1.53 12.27 16.85
CA TRP A 116 -0.85 12.96 15.77
C TRP A 116 0.66 12.69 15.79
N GLU A 117 1.28 12.82 16.96
CA GLU A 117 2.70 12.54 17.19
C GLU A 117 3.04 11.07 16.90
N ALA A 118 2.17 10.13 17.28
CA ALA A 118 2.31 8.71 17.00
C ALA A 118 2.15 8.39 15.49
N SER A 119 1.22 9.06 14.81
CA SER A 119 1.03 8.93 13.36
C SER A 119 2.26 9.45 12.59
N GLU A 120 2.79 10.61 12.98
CA GLU A 120 4.03 11.15 12.39
C GLU A 120 5.24 10.26 12.67
N ALA A 121 5.37 9.73 13.89
CA ALA A 121 6.48 8.84 14.27
C ALA A 121 6.43 7.50 13.52
N LEU A 122 5.25 6.86 13.45
CA LEU A 122 5.07 5.61 12.71
C LEU A 122 5.30 5.81 11.21
N GLU A 123 4.76 6.87 10.60
CA GLU A 123 5.00 7.15 9.18
C GLU A 123 6.49 7.42 8.89
N ALA A 124 7.20 8.13 9.77
CA ALA A 124 8.64 8.38 9.66
C ALA A 124 9.47 7.09 9.79
N LEU A 125 9.09 6.17 10.68
CA LEU A 125 9.67 4.83 10.76
C LEU A 125 9.45 4.06 9.45
N LEU A 126 8.22 4.04 8.94
CA LEU A 126 7.89 3.34 7.70
C LEU A 126 8.63 3.93 6.50
N GLU A 127 8.78 5.26 6.39
CA GLU A 127 9.61 5.90 5.36
C GLU A 127 11.11 5.56 5.44
N LEU A 128 11.64 5.33 6.64
CA LEU A 128 13.02 4.87 6.83
C LEU A 128 13.14 3.42 6.38
N GLU A 129 12.24 2.57 6.84
CA GLU A 129 12.26 1.14 6.58
C GLU A 129 11.95 0.80 5.12
N ASP A 130 11.10 1.56 4.43
CA ASP A 130 10.91 1.51 2.98
C ASP A 130 12.24 1.51 2.22
N LYS A 131 13.17 2.38 2.63
CA LYS A 131 14.47 2.60 1.98
C LYS A 131 15.46 1.47 2.31
N ARG A 132 15.38 0.92 3.53
CA ARG A 132 16.25 -0.17 4.02
C ARG A 132 15.87 -1.51 3.41
N VAL A 133 14.57 -1.75 3.27
CA VAL A 133 13.97 -2.93 2.64
C VAL A 133 14.01 -2.84 1.11
N GLY A 134 13.80 -1.64 0.56
CA GLY A 134 13.66 -1.41 -0.88
C GLY A 134 12.26 -1.65 -1.44
N ARG A 135 11.24 -1.85 -0.60
CA ARG A 135 9.82 -1.98 -0.94
C ARG A 135 8.99 -1.11 0.00
N LYS A 136 7.84 -0.62 -0.44
CA LYS A 136 6.94 0.18 0.40
C LYS A 136 6.27 -0.70 1.44
N ILE A 137 6.29 -0.27 2.70
CA ILE A 137 5.52 -0.93 3.76
C ILE A 137 4.12 -0.33 3.78
N LEU A 138 3.11 -1.19 3.87
CA LEU A 138 1.70 -0.88 4.05
C LEU A 138 1.30 -1.32 5.46
N PRO A 139 1.11 -0.41 6.42
CA PRO A 139 0.79 -0.77 7.79
C PRO A 139 -0.68 -1.15 7.92
N VAL A 140 -0.97 -2.21 8.67
CA VAL A 140 -2.32 -2.51 9.19
C VAL A 140 -2.29 -2.24 10.69
N VAL A 141 -3.13 -1.32 11.16
CA VAL A 141 -3.18 -0.80 12.54
C VAL A 141 -4.63 -0.67 13.02
N GLN A 142 -4.85 -0.68 14.34
CA GLN A 142 -6.14 -0.35 14.93
C GLN A 142 -6.24 1.15 15.25
N GLY A 143 -7.34 1.78 14.87
CA GLY A 143 -7.64 3.18 15.15
C GLY A 143 -8.26 3.43 16.54
N THR A 144 -8.48 4.71 16.85
CA THR A 144 -9.13 5.18 18.10
C THR A 144 -10.61 4.83 18.19
N ASP A 145 -11.25 4.57 17.05
CA ASP A 145 -12.62 4.07 16.91
C ASP A 145 -12.71 2.55 17.08
N GLY A 146 -11.58 1.87 17.28
CA GLY A 146 -11.47 0.41 17.35
C GLY A 146 -11.56 -0.29 16.00
N LEU A 147 -11.69 0.45 14.89
CA LEU A 147 -11.67 -0.11 13.54
C LEU A 147 -10.24 -0.47 13.14
N TRP A 148 -10.10 -1.47 12.28
CA TRP A 148 -8.82 -1.84 11.70
C TRP A 148 -8.67 -1.18 10.34
N GLY A 149 -7.56 -0.49 10.13
CA GLY A 149 -7.30 0.30 8.93
C GLY A 149 -5.91 0.02 8.38
N SER A 150 -5.75 0.37 7.11
CA SER A 150 -4.45 0.37 6.43
C SER A 150 -4.38 1.58 5.52
N GLY A 151 -3.24 2.27 5.52
CA GLY A 151 -3.08 3.42 4.63
C GLY A 151 -1.77 4.14 4.83
N ARG A 152 -1.46 5.00 3.86
CA ARG A 152 -0.35 5.96 3.85
C ARG A 152 -0.78 7.24 3.15
N PRO A 153 -0.04 8.36 3.29
CA PRO A 153 -0.35 9.59 2.57
C PRO A 153 -0.51 9.35 1.05
N GLY A 154 -1.71 9.61 0.53
CA GLY A 154 -2.06 9.39 -0.88
C GLY A 154 -2.49 7.97 -1.26
N LEU A 155 -2.60 7.04 -0.29
CA LEU A 155 -3.06 5.67 -0.49
C LEU A 155 -3.84 5.17 0.74
N GLU A 156 -5.15 5.39 0.74
CA GLU A 156 -6.06 4.84 1.76
C GLU A 156 -6.57 3.46 1.32
N VAL A 157 -6.46 2.46 2.19
CA VAL A 157 -7.07 1.13 2.00
C VAL A 157 -8.30 1.05 2.88
N ALA A 158 -9.28 0.23 2.46
CA ALA A 158 -10.55 0.11 3.17
C ALA A 158 -10.35 -0.25 4.66
N SER A 159 -10.86 0.60 5.55
CA SER A 159 -11.00 0.29 6.97
C SER A 159 -12.13 -0.72 7.17
N GLY A 160 -11.87 -1.74 7.99
CA GLY A 160 -12.80 -2.81 8.34
C GLY A 160 -13.18 -2.80 9.82
N CYS A 161 -14.29 -3.48 10.14
CA CYS A 161 -14.73 -3.68 11.53
C CYS A 161 -13.86 -4.71 12.28
N ASP A 162 -13.07 -5.49 11.55
CA ASP A 162 -12.21 -6.57 12.06
C ASP A 162 -10.86 -6.57 11.35
N LYS A 163 -9.87 -7.17 12.03
CA LYS A 163 -8.48 -7.24 11.60
C LYS A 163 -8.32 -8.03 10.32
N GLU A 164 -9.02 -9.17 10.22
CA GLU A 164 -8.95 -10.09 9.11
C GLU A 164 -9.37 -9.43 7.79
N THR A 165 -10.43 -8.60 7.81
CA THR A 165 -10.88 -7.81 6.66
C THR A 165 -9.87 -6.75 6.25
N ALA A 166 -9.26 -6.04 7.21
CA ALA A 166 -8.24 -5.02 6.93
C ALA A 166 -6.96 -5.64 6.34
N VAL A 167 -6.50 -6.77 6.88
CA VAL A 167 -5.36 -7.53 6.35
C VAL A 167 -5.66 -8.04 4.94
N ALA A 168 -6.83 -8.64 4.69
CA ALA A 168 -7.20 -9.13 3.36
C ALA A 168 -7.29 -8.00 2.32
N ALA A 169 -7.74 -6.81 2.71
CA ALA A 169 -7.76 -5.63 1.83
C ALA A 169 -6.35 -5.11 1.53
N ALA A 170 -5.46 -5.08 2.53
CA ALA A 170 -4.06 -4.70 2.38
C ALA A 170 -3.29 -5.70 1.49
N ASP A 171 -3.51 -7.00 1.69
CA ASP A 171 -2.91 -8.08 0.88
C ASP A 171 -3.39 -8.01 -0.58
N ALA A 172 -4.68 -7.73 -0.81
CA ALA A 172 -5.20 -7.54 -2.17
C ALA A 172 -4.59 -6.30 -2.87
N LEU A 173 -4.32 -5.22 -2.12
CA LEU A 173 -3.61 -4.06 -2.65
C LEU A 173 -2.14 -4.40 -2.96
N ALA A 174 -1.45 -5.10 -2.06
CA ALA A 174 -0.06 -5.52 -2.25
C ALA A 174 0.11 -6.53 -3.40
N ALA A 175 -0.84 -7.44 -3.57
CA ALA A 175 -0.87 -8.39 -4.68
C ALA A 175 -1.23 -7.75 -6.04
N SER A 176 -1.89 -6.59 -6.05
CA SER A 176 -2.12 -5.80 -7.27
C SER A 176 -1.02 -4.76 -7.51
N ASN A 177 -0.13 -4.53 -6.54
CA ASN A 177 0.96 -3.57 -6.59
C ASN A 177 2.19 -4.17 -5.89
N ASP A 178 3.01 -4.94 -6.62
CA ASP A 178 4.16 -5.69 -6.08
C ASP A 178 5.19 -4.84 -5.31
N ARG A 179 5.07 -3.52 -5.37
CA ARG A 179 5.89 -2.56 -4.62
C ARG A 179 5.58 -2.54 -3.12
N TYR A 180 4.46 -3.11 -2.68
CA TYR A 180 4.05 -3.09 -1.27
C TYR A 180 4.27 -4.43 -0.52
N VAL A 181 4.60 -4.35 0.77
CA VAL A 181 4.46 -5.42 1.75
C VAL A 181 3.54 -4.97 2.87
N VAL A 182 2.62 -5.85 3.28
CA VAL A 182 1.77 -5.66 4.45
C VAL A 182 2.55 -5.97 5.72
N ILE A 183 2.51 -5.06 6.70
CA ILE A 183 2.97 -5.33 8.08
C ILE A 183 1.82 -5.00 9.02
N VAL A 184 1.45 -5.97 9.84
CA VAL A 184 0.36 -5.85 10.81
C VAL A 184 0.96 -5.56 12.19
N PHE A 185 0.46 -4.51 12.85
CA PHE A 185 0.80 -4.15 14.22
C PHE A 185 -0.36 -4.55 15.14
N ASP A 186 -0.03 -5.17 16.27
CA ASP A 186 -0.95 -5.76 17.26
C ASP A 186 -0.76 -5.14 18.65
#